data_AF-A0A2V7E9R7-F1
#
_entry.id   AF-A0A2V7E9R7-F1
#
_cell.length_a   1.000
_cell.length_b   1.000
_cell.length_c   1.000
_cell.angle_alpha   90.00
_cell.angle_beta   90.00
_cell.angle_gamma   90.00
#
_symmetry.space_group_name_H-M   'P 1'
#
loop_
_entity.id
_entity.type
_entity.pdbx_description
1 polymer ?
#
loop_
_entity_poly.entity_id
_entity_poly.type
_entity_poly.pdbx_seq_one_letter_code
_entity_poly.pdbx_strand_id
1 'polypeptide(L)'
;NIALRDALKPIAKRHNTTVSSVAVAWTLAWPGVTGAIVGARSPAQVDGWIDAATLTLTAADLDEIALAIEKIGVGAGPTRPAVMRESKSRVETEPAEAR
;
A
#
# COMPACT_ATOMS: atom_id res chain seq x y z
N ASN A 1 -1.88 -8.61 -15.80
CA ASN A 1 -2.83 -8.31 -14.70
C ASN A 1 -3.29 -9.55 -13.93
N ILE A 2 -3.67 -10.66 -14.59
CA ILE A 2 -4.11 -11.91 -13.91
C ILE A 2 -3.08 -12.46 -12.90
N ALA A 3 -1.79 -12.46 -13.25
CA ALA A 3 -0.73 -12.94 -12.37
C ALA A 3 -0.61 -12.12 -11.07
N LEU A 4 -0.76 -10.79 -11.14
CA LEU A 4 -0.70 -9.92 -9.96
C LEU A 4 -1.91 -10.18 -9.05
N ARG A 5 -3.12 -10.25 -9.63
CA ARG A 5 -4.34 -10.64 -8.90
C ARG A 5 -4.14 -11.95 -8.13
N ASP A 6 -3.52 -12.94 -8.76
CA ASP A 6 -3.31 -14.25 -8.14
C ASP A 6 -2.26 -14.18 -7.01
N ALA A 7 -1.24 -13.34 -7.14
CA ALA A 7 -0.26 -13.08 -6.09
C ALA A 7 -0.87 -12.37 -4.86
N LEU A 8 -1.98 -11.65 -5.00
CA LEU A 8 -2.68 -11.00 -3.88
C LEU A 8 -3.61 -11.94 -3.09
N LYS A 9 -3.94 -13.13 -3.62
CA LYS A 9 -4.86 -14.07 -2.97
C LYS A 9 -4.41 -14.52 -1.57
N PRO A 10 -3.13 -14.85 -1.33
CA PRO A 10 -2.66 -15.25 0.01
C PRO A 10 -2.84 -14.14 1.04
N ILE A 11 -2.57 -12.89 0.65
CA ILE A 11 -2.75 -11.70 1.50
C ILE A 11 -4.24 -11.49 1.82
N ALA A 12 -5.10 -11.58 0.81
CA ALA A 12 -6.54 -11.47 1.00
C ALA A 12 -7.07 -12.54 1.98
N LYS A 13 -6.58 -13.78 1.87
CA LYS A 13 -6.93 -14.87 2.79
C LYS A 13 -6.46 -14.60 4.23
N ARG A 14 -5.25 -14.05 4.41
CA ARG A 14 -4.67 -13.69 5.72
C ARG A 14 -5.52 -12.65 6.46
N HIS A 15 -6.08 -11.70 5.72
CA HIS A 15 -6.92 -10.63 6.23
C HIS A 15 -8.43 -10.92 6.19
N ASN A 16 -8.82 -12.15 5.82
CA ASN A 16 -10.22 -12.56 5.64
C ASN A 16 -11.04 -11.56 4.79
N THR A 17 -10.46 -11.11 3.69
CA THR A 17 -11.02 -10.08 2.81
C THR A 17 -10.88 -10.46 1.34
N THR A 18 -11.24 -9.57 0.42
CA THR A 18 -11.14 -9.83 -1.02
C THR A 18 -9.83 -9.31 -1.61
N VAL A 19 -9.42 -9.86 -2.76
CA VAL A 19 -8.27 -9.34 -3.52
C VAL A 19 -8.48 -7.88 -3.91
N SER A 20 -9.73 -7.49 -4.21
CA SER A 20 -10.07 -6.11 -4.51
C SER A 20 -9.84 -5.22 -3.29
N SER A 21 -10.24 -5.66 -2.09
CA SER A 21 -9.96 -4.91 -0.86
C SER A 21 -8.48 -4.70 -0.61
N VAL A 22 -7.66 -5.73 -0.84
CA VAL A 22 -6.19 -5.62 -0.73
C VAL A 22 -5.63 -4.60 -1.72
N ALA A 23 -6.10 -4.60 -2.97
CA ALA A 23 -5.65 -3.65 -3.99
C ALA A 23 -6.03 -2.19 -3.65
N VAL A 24 -7.24 -1.99 -3.11
CA VAL A 24 -7.70 -0.68 -2.64
C VAL A 24 -6.89 -0.22 -1.42
N ALA A 25 -6.71 -1.09 -0.41
CA ALA A 25 -5.91 -0.78 0.78
C ALA A 25 -4.45 -0.45 0.43
N TRP A 26 -3.84 -1.17 -0.53
CA TRP A 26 -2.50 -0.85 -1.02
C TRP A 26 -2.46 0.54 -1.67
N THR A 27 -3.50 0.92 -2.43
CA THR A 27 -3.60 2.25 -3.04
C THR A 27 -3.70 3.34 -1.98
N LEU A 28 -4.49 3.12 -0.92
CA LEU A 28 -4.69 4.06 0.19
C LEU A 28 -3.47 4.14 1.14
N ALA A 29 -2.59 3.15 1.13
CA ALA A 29 -1.38 3.13 1.96
C ALA A 29 -0.30 4.13 1.50
N TRP A 30 -0.45 4.74 0.30
CA TRP A 30 0.50 5.71 -0.23
C TRP A 30 0.36 7.08 0.44
N PRO A 31 1.46 7.68 0.95
CA PRO A 31 1.42 9.05 1.46
C PRO A 31 0.90 10.03 0.40
N GLY A 32 -0.09 10.84 0.78
CA GLY A 32 -0.71 11.82 -0.11
C GLY A 32 -1.91 11.30 -0.92
N VAL A 33 -2.23 10.00 -0.84
CA VAL A 33 -3.48 9.45 -1.39
C VAL A 33 -4.58 9.55 -0.36
N THR A 34 -5.60 10.38 -0.63
CA THR A 34 -6.73 10.61 0.28
C THR A 34 -7.95 9.74 -0.03
N GLY A 35 -7.97 9.10 -1.20
CA GLY A 35 -9.07 8.24 -1.63
C GLY A 35 -8.71 7.43 -2.86
N ALA A 36 -9.37 6.28 -3.02
CA ALA A 36 -9.25 5.41 -4.18
C ALA A 36 -10.60 5.35 -4.90
N ILE A 37 -10.61 5.67 -6.19
CA ILE A 37 -11.82 5.60 -7.02
C ILE A 37 -11.91 4.20 -7.62
N VAL A 38 -12.94 3.44 -7.24
CA VAL A 38 -13.13 2.04 -7.65
C VAL A 38 -14.46 1.91 -8.41
N GLY A 39 -14.41 1.37 -9.64
CA GLY A 39 -15.60 1.16 -10.44
C GLY A 39 -16.29 -0.18 -10.13
N ALA A 40 -17.51 -0.14 -9.60
CA ALA A 40 -18.39 -1.30 -9.48
C ALA A 40 -19.33 -1.40 -10.68
N ARG A 41 -19.56 -2.61 -11.18
CA ARG A 41 -20.56 -2.92 -12.23
C ARG A 41 -21.81 -3.60 -11.67
N SER A 42 -21.81 -3.96 -10.38
CA SER A 42 -23.01 -4.36 -9.65
C SER A 42 -22.89 -3.99 -8.16
N PRO A 43 -24.01 -3.77 -7.45
CA PRO A 43 -24.00 -3.44 -6.02
C PRO A 43 -23.27 -4.45 -5.15
N ALA A 44 -23.38 -5.75 -5.46
CA ALA A 44 -22.68 -6.81 -4.74
C ALA A 44 -21.14 -6.70 -4.80
N GLN A 45 -20.58 -5.97 -5.78
CA GLN A 45 -19.14 -5.69 -5.82
C GLN A 45 -18.73 -4.61 -4.81
N VAL A 46 -19.64 -3.71 -4.47
CA VAL A 46 -19.41 -2.67 -3.45
C VAL A 46 -19.29 -3.32 -2.07
N ASP A 47 -20.19 -4.25 -1.75
CA ASP A 47 -20.14 -5.03 -0.51
C ASP A 47 -18.81 -5.81 -0.40
N GLY A 48 -18.27 -6.25 -1.54
CA GLY A 48 -17.02 -7.02 -1.62
C GLY A 48 -15.73 -6.23 -1.32
N TRP A 49 -15.78 -4.91 -1.17
CA TRP A 49 -14.58 -4.11 -0.85
C TRP A 49 -14.81 -2.97 0.16
N ILE A 50 -15.99 -2.88 0.78
CA ILE A 50 -16.24 -1.92 1.86
C ILE A 50 -15.22 -2.07 2.99
N ASP A 51 -14.82 -3.30 3.29
CA ASP A 51 -13.79 -3.61 4.30
C ASP A 51 -12.40 -3.06 3.95
N ALA A 52 -12.16 -2.65 2.70
CA ALA A 52 -10.88 -2.10 2.29
C ALA A 52 -10.56 -0.76 2.97
N ALA A 53 -11.60 0.02 3.31
CA ALA A 53 -11.44 1.32 3.96
C ALA A 53 -10.87 1.20 5.39
N THR A 54 -11.03 0.04 6.02
CA THR A 54 -10.55 -0.25 7.38
C THR A 54 -9.39 -1.24 7.41
N LEU A 55 -9.01 -1.78 6.24
CA LEU A 55 -7.93 -2.75 6.11
C LEU A 55 -6.55 -2.07 6.20
N THR A 56 -5.83 -2.37 7.27
CA THR A 56 -4.43 -1.97 7.44
C THR A 56 -3.51 -3.10 6.97
N LEU A 57 -2.83 -2.91 5.84
CA LEU A 57 -1.80 -3.83 5.38
C LEU A 57 -0.56 -3.73 6.29
N THR A 58 -0.05 -4.88 6.72
CA THR A 58 1.18 -4.95 7.50
C THR A 58 2.39 -4.62 6.62
N ALA A 59 3.53 -4.31 7.24
CA ALA A 59 4.78 -4.11 6.51
C ALA A 59 5.09 -5.31 5.61
N ALA A 60 4.95 -6.54 6.13
CA ALA A 60 5.19 -7.77 5.38
C ALA A 60 4.23 -7.94 4.19
N ASP A 61 2.97 -7.52 4.30
CA ASP A 61 2.04 -7.52 3.17
C ASP A 61 2.53 -6.57 2.07
N LEU A 62 3.02 -5.39 2.45
CA LEU A 62 3.56 -4.41 1.51
C LEU A 62 4.87 -4.88 0.84
N ASP A 63 5.75 -5.58 1.57
CA ASP A 63 6.91 -6.28 0.97
C ASP A 63 6.45 -7.30 -0.07
N GLU A 64 5.48 -8.14 0.28
CA GLU A 64 4.97 -9.23 -0.55
C GLU A 64 4.36 -8.68 -1.86
N ILE A 65 3.60 -7.58 -1.77
CA ILE A 65 3.04 -6.88 -2.93
C ILE A 65 4.14 -6.28 -3.81
N ALA A 66 5.13 -5.61 -3.21
CA ALA A 66 6.22 -4.99 -3.95
C ALA A 66 7.03 -6.03 -4.75
N LEU A 67 7.41 -7.15 -4.10
CA LEU A 67 8.10 -8.26 -4.75
C LEU A 67 7.28 -8.88 -5.87
N ALA A 68 5.96 -9.00 -5.70
CA ALA A 68 5.07 -9.50 -6.74
C ALA A 68 5.04 -8.56 -7.96
N ILE A 69 4.95 -7.24 -7.74
CA ILE A 69 4.96 -6.23 -8.82
C ILE A 69 6.28 -6.29 -9.60
N GLU A 70 7.42 -6.33 -8.89
CA GLU A 70 8.75 -6.39 -9.50
C GLU A 70 8.95 -7.65 -10.33
N LYS A 71 8.59 -8.82 -9.76
CA LYS A 71 8.73 -10.11 -10.43
C LYS A 71 7.87 -10.23 -11.68
N ILE A 72 6.66 -9.65 -11.66
CA ILE A 72 5.71 -9.73 -12.76
C ILE A 72 5.99 -8.63 -13.80
N GLY A 73 6.70 -7.56 -13.43
CA GLY A 73 7.05 -6.45 -14.32
C GLY A 73 5.85 -5.61 -14.75
N VAL A 74 4.88 -5.42 -13.87
CA VAL A 74 3.65 -4.67 -14.16
C VAL A 74 3.71 -3.25 -13.63
N GLY A 75 3.37 -2.28 -14.49
CA GLY A 75 3.34 -0.86 -14.14
C GLY A 75 4.71 -0.17 -14.22
N ALA A 76 4.71 1.12 -13.91
CA ALA A 76 5.92 1.94 -13.82
C ALA A 76 5.81 2.82 -12.57
N GLY A 77 6.90 2.96 -11.82
CA GLY A 77 6.95 3.74 -10.58
C GLY A 77 7.30 2.90 -9.35
N PRO A 78 7.27 3.51 -8.16
CA PRO A 78 7.62 2.84 -6.93
C PRO A 78 6.61 1.73 -6.61
N THR A 79 7.11 0.57 -6.17
CA THR A 79 6.31 -0.64 -5.91
C THR A 79 5.81 -0.73 -4.47
N ARG A 80 6.35 0.12 -3.59
CA ARG A 80 6.08 0.14 -2.16
C ARG A 80 5.84 1.56 -1.63
N PRO A 81 4.79 1.78 -0.84
CA PRO A 81 4.61 3.04 -0.11
C PRO A 81 5.82 3.34 0.78
N ALA A 82 6.26 4.60 0.79
CA ALA A 82 7.30 5.02 1.71
C ALA A 82 6.80 4.88 3.15
N VAL A 83 7.53 4.15 4.00
CA VAL A 83 7.36 4.27 5.46
C VAL A 83 7.61 5.74 5.80
N MET A 84 6.68 6.38 6.51
CA MET A 84 6.93 7.71 7.08
C MET A 84 8.20 7.60 7.92
N ARG A 85 9.34 8.07 7.37
CA ARG A 85 10.51 8.35 8.20
C ARG A 85 10.09 9.52 9.05
N GLU A 86 9.80 9.25 10.33
CA GLU A 86 9.68 10.30 11.32
C GLU A 86 10.91 11.20 11.21
N SER A 87 10.67 12.48 10.97
CA SER A 87 11.68 13.51 10.76
C SER A 87 12.67 13.47 11.92
N LYS A 88 13.86 12.89 11.70
CA LYS A 88 14.97 13.09 12.62
C LYS A 88 15.37 14.55 12.50
N SER A 89 14.85 15.35 13.43
CA SER A 89 15.33 16.67 13.79
C SER A 89 16.85 16.68 13.78
N ARG A 90 17.42 17.29 12.73
CA ARG A 90 18.82 17.72 12.76
C ARG A 90 18.85 18.98 13.62
N VAL A 91 18.93 18.78 14.93
CA VAL A 91 19.58 19.75 15.81
C VAL A 91 21.03 19.78 15.35
N GLU A 92 21.36 20.78 14.54
CA GLU A 92 22.74 21.14 14.30
C GLU A 92 23.07 22.22 15.34
N THR A 93 23.57 21.74 16.47
CA THR A 93 24.37 22.53 17.40
C THR A 93 25.58 23.04 16.64
N GLU A 94 25.58 24.32 16.26
CA GLU A 94 26.84 25.01 15.95
C GLU A 94 27.58 25.25 17.27
N PRO A 95 28.83 24.75 17.42
CA PRO A 95 29.67 25.11 18.55
C PRO A 95 30.22 26.52 18.36
N ALA A 96 30.26 27.25 19.46
CA ALA A 96 31.09 28.44 19.58
C ALA A 96 32.56 28.07 19.35
N GLU A 97 33.25 28.75 18.43
CA GLU A 97 34.57 29.34 18.72
C GLU A 97 35.12 30.22 17.57
N ALA A 98 35.74 31.32 18.00
CA ALA A 98 36.88 32.03 17.41
C ALA A 98 36.64 32.93 16.18
N ARG A 99 36.41 34.23 16.43
CA ARG A 99 37.43 35.30 16.29
C ARG A 99 36.93 36.65 16.78
#